data_AF-A0A960XL80-F1
#
_entry.id   AF-A0A960XL80-F1
#
_cell.length_a   1.000
_cell.length_b   1.000
_cell.length_c   1.000
_cell.angle_alpha   90.00
_cell.angle_beta   90.00
_cell.angle_gamma   90.00
#
_symmetry.space_group_name_H-M   'P 1'
#
loop_
_entity.id
_entity.type
_entity.pdbx_description
1 polymer ?
#
loop_
_entity_poly.entity_id
_entity_poly.type
_entity_poly.pdbx_seq_one_letter_code
_entity_poly.pdbx_strand_id
1 'polypeptide(L)' 'MEPRNTRNTQFTTDTRIYVAGHRGMVGSAIWRELERRGCHGLIGRSHAELDL' A
#
# COMPACT_ATOMS: atom_id res chain seq x y z
N MET A 1 -18.69 -27.39 -18.74
CA MET A 1 -17.42 -26.67 -18.95
C MET A 1 -17.69 -25.19 -18.66
N GLU A 2 -17.59 -24.77 -17.39
CA GLU A 2 -17.79 -23.36 -17.02
C GLU A 2 -16.49 -22.56 -17.22
N PRO A 3 -16.54 -21.34 -17.77
CA PRO A 3 -15.37 -20.48 -17.88
C PRO A 3 -14.93 -19.99 -16.49
N ARG A 4 -13.66 -20.20 -16.16
CA ARG A 4 -13.01 -19.70 -14.94
C ARG A 4 -13.17 -18.18 -14.87
N ASN A 5 -13.98 -17.72 -13.92
CA ASN A 5 -14.12 -16.31 -13.55
C ASN A 5 -12.77 -15.77 -13.06
N THR A 6 -12.12 -14.95 -13.88
CA THR A 6 -10.97 -14.12 -13.47
C THR A 6 -11.47 -13.14 -12.41
N ARG A 7 -11.25 -13.46 -11.13
CA ARG A 7 -11.59 -12.57 -10.02
C ARG A 7 -10.85 -11.24 -10.22
N ASN A 8 -11.56 -10.24 -10.75
CA ASN A 8 -11.12 -8.86 -10.75
C ASN A 8 -11.04 -8.44 -9.29
N THR A 9 -9.82 -8.40 -8.73
CA THR A 9 -9.58 -7.99 -7.35
C THR A 9 -10.08 -6.56 -7.20
N GLN A 10 -11.28 -6.40 -6.63
CA GLN A 10 -11.83 -5.09 -6.29
C GLN A 10 -10.98 -4.53 -5.14
N PHE A 11 -10.11 -3.58 -5.46
CA PHE A 11 -9.43 -2.78 -4.45
C PHE A 11 -10.47 -1.86 -3.80
N THR A 12 -10.90 -2.22 -2.60
CA THR A 12 -11.72 -1.34 -1.77
C THR A 12 -10.85 -0.19 -1.27
N THR A 13 -11.42 1.01 -1.15
CA THR A 13 -10.73 2.22 -0.68
C THR A 13 -10.15 2.10 0.74
N ASP A 14 -10.52 1.05 1.48
CA ASP A 14 -9.98 0.66 2.80
C ASP A 14 -8.76 -0.29 2.71
N THR A 15 -8.19 -0.49 1.52
CA THR A 15 -7.03 -1.38 1.36
C THR A 15 -5.84 -0.83 2.16
N ARG A 16 -5.36 -1.61 3.14
CA ARG A 16 -4.13 -1.33 3.88
C ARG A 16 -2.91 -1.54 2.99
N ILE A 17 -2.14 -0.50 2.75
CA ILE A 17 -0.98 -0.47 1.87
C ILE A 17 0.28 -0.28 2.71
N TYR A 18 1.12 -1.31 2.80
CA TYR A 18 2.35 -1.27 3.57
C TYR A 18 3.51 -0.79 2.71
N VAL A 19 4.18 0.28 3.13
CA VAL A 19 5.34 0.85 2.42
C VAL A 19 6.58 0.77 3.31
N ALA A 20 7.35 -0.29 3.13
CA ALA A 20 8.67 -0.42 3.77
C ALA A 20 9.64 0.62 3.17
N GLY A 21 10.48 1.21 4.02
CA GLY A 21 11.44 2.22 3.55
C GLY A 21 10.78 3.49 2.99
N HIS A 22 9.56 3.83 3.42
CA HIS A 22 8.83 5.04 2.99
C HIS A 22 9.60 6.37 3.19
N ARG A 23 10.64 6.38 4.04
CA ARG A 23 11.53 7.54 4.25
C ARG A 23 12.71 7.59 3.28
N GLY A 24 12.91 6.54 2.48
CA GLY A 24 13.97 6.47 1.49
C GLY A 24 13.63 7.27 0.21
N MET A 25 14.60 7.34 -0.69
CA MET A 25 14.51 8.11 -1.94
C MET A 25 13.31 7.67 -2.82
N VAL A 26 13.08 6.36 -2.93
CA VAL A 26 11.97 5.80 -3.72
C VAL A 26 10.69 5.67 -2.89
N GLY A 27 10.81 5.24 -1.63
CA GLY A 27 9.66 5.03 -0.75
C GLY A 27 8.87 6.31 -0.46
N SER A 28 9.56 7.45 -0.39
CA SER A 28 8.90 8.75 -0.18
C SER A 28 8.13 9.23 -1.41
N ALA A 29 8.60 8.92 -2.62
CA ALA A 29 7.88 9.21 -3.86
C ALA A 29 6.60 8.36 -3.96
N ILE A 30 6.71 7.06 -3.64
CA ILE A 30 5.55 6.14 -3.62
C ILE A 30 4.53 6.59 -2.57
N TRP A 31 4.98 6.96 -1.36
CA TRP A 31 4.10 7.45 -0.30
C TRP A 31 3.29 8.67 -0.74
N ARG A 32 3.97 9.69 -1.27
CA ARG A 32 3.35 10.93 -1.76
C ARG A 32 2.34 10.67 -2.86
N GLU A 33 2.66 9.78 -3.80
CA GLU A 33 1.75 9.45 -4.90
C GLU A 33 0.51 8.69 -4.40
N LEU A 34 0.66 7.81 -3.42
CA LEU A 34 -0.46 7.10 -2.81
C LEU A 34 -1.35 8.04 -1.98
N GLU A 35 -0.77 8.96 -1.21
CA GLU A 35 -1.53 10.02 -0.54
C GLU A 35 -2.27 10.90 -1.55
N ARG A 36 -1.62 11.29 -2.64
CA ARG A 36 -2.21 12.10 -3.72
C ARG A 36 -3.39 11.39 -4.41
N ARG A 37 -3.36 10.05 -4.46
CA ARG A 37 -4.45 9.23 -4.99
C ARG A 37 -5.63 9.05 -4.03
N GLY A 38 -5.53 9.57 -2.80
CA GLY A 38 -6.57 9.41 -1.77
C GLY A 38 -6.54 8.04 -1.11
N CYS A 39 -5.39 7.35 -1.11
CA CYS A 39 -5.23 6.11 -0.37
C CYS A 39 -5.02 6.44 1.11
N HIS A 40 -6.03 6.17 1.95
CA HIS A 40 -5.97 6.45 3.38
C HIS A 40 -5.36 5.30 4.21
N GLY A 41 -5.22 4.10 3.64
CA GLY A 41 -4.70 2.91 4.31
C GLY A 41 -3.17 2.78 4.34
N LEU A 42 -2.41 3.87 4.21
CA LEU A 42 -0.95 3.81 4.12
C LEU A 42 -0.30 3.52 5.47
N ILE A 43 0.46 2.43 5.54
CA ILE A 43 1.15 1.99 6.76
C ILE A 43 2.65 1.96 6.49
N GLY A 44 3.36 2.94 7.02
CA GLY A 44 4.80 3.05 6.95
C GLY A 44 5.39 2.78 8.31
N ARG A 45 5.61 1.51 8.68
CA ARG A 45 6.40 1.20 9.88
C ARG A 45 7.87 1.47 9.55
N SER A 46 8.48 2.42 10.23
CA SER A 46 9.94 2.51 10.21
C SER A 46 10.51 1.37 11.05
N HIS A 47 11.67 0.81 10.69
CA HIS A 47 12.34 -0.20 11.53
C HIS A 47 12.63 0.33 12.96
N ALA A 48 12.57 1.65 13.18
CA ALA A 48 12.68 2.28 14.49
C ALA A 48 11.39 2.18 15.35
N GLU A 49 10.27 1.73 14.80
CA GLU A 49 8.99 1.53 15.50
C GLU A 49 8.64 0.06 15.71
N LEU A 50 9.50 -0.86 15.25
CA LEU A 50 9.51 -2.25 15.70
C LEU A 50 10.61 -2.35 16.75
N ASP A 51 10.25 -2.18 18.02
CA ASP A 51 11.06 -2.68 19.13
C ASP A 51 10.98 -4.22 19.03
N LEU A 52 12.05 -4.86 18.53
CA LEU A 52 12.21 -6.31 18.45
C LEU A 52 12.96 -6.83 19.67
#